data_AF-A0A9D5TPE2-F1
#
_entry.id   AF-A0A9D5TPE2-F1
#
_cell.length_a   1.000
_cell.length_b   1.000
_cell.length_c   1.000
_cell.angle_alpha   90.00
_cell.angle_beta   90.00
_cell.angle_gamma   90.00
#
_symmetry.space_group_name_H-M   'P 1'
#
loop_
_entity.id
_entity.type
_entity.pdbx_description
1 polymer ?
#
loop_
_entity_poly.entity_id
_entity_poly.type
_entity_poly.pdbx_seq_one_letter_code
_entity_poly.pdbx_strand_id
1 'polypeptide(L)' 'MILDALKRHNEKEQASFHMPGHKKGAGFMATPLESHVFTYDTTELCDTDALIAPQHEILEAEKR' A
#
# COMPACT_ATOMS: atom_id res chain seq x y z
N MET A 1 -1.83 11.04 -7.53
CA MET A 1 -0.59 10.97 -6.72
C MET A 1 -0.42 9.54 -6.22
N ILE A 2 0.81 9.06 -5.93
CA ILE A 2 1.04 7.68 -5.40
C ILE A 2 0.11 7.39 -4.20
N LEU A 3 -0.02 8.36 -3.29
CA LEU A 3 -0.89 8.23 -2.11
C LEU A 3 -2.36 7.96 -2.48
N ASP A 4 -2.86 8.55 -3.57
CA ASP A 4 -4.25 8.33 -4.00
C ASP A 4 -4.45 6.91 -4.53
N ALA A 5 -3.43 6.33 -5.20
CA ALA A 5 -3.48 4.94 -5.64
C ALA A 5 -3.55 3.98 -4.45
N LEU A 6 -2.76 4.22 -3.41
CA LEU A 6 -2.81 3.43 -2.18
C LEU A 6 -4.14 3.59 -1.42
N LYS A 7 -4.70 4.80 -1.36
CA LYS A 7 -6.04 5.03 -0.80
C LYS A 7 -7.12 4.23 -1.54
N ARG A 8 -7.15 4.31 -2.87
CA ARG A 8 -8.08 3.52 -3.70
C ARG A 8 -7.91 2.02 -3.52
N HIS A 9 -6.67 1.54 -3.36
CA HIS A 9 -6.42 0.14 -3.06
C HIS A 9 -7.01 -0.25 -1.68
N ASN A 10 -6.81 0.59 -0.66
CA ASN A 10 -7.30 0.34 0.69
C ASN A 10 -8.83 0.39 0.81
N GLU A 11 -9.51 1.25 0.05
CA GLU A 11 -10.98 1.33 -0.04
C GLU A 11 -11.64 0.03 -0.51
N LYS A 12 -10.90 -0.88 -1.17
CA LYS A 12 -11.44 -2.18 -1.61
C LYS A 12 -11.59 -3.18 -0.47
N GLU A 13 -11.05 -2.89 0.73
CA GLU A 13 -11.09 -3.74 1.93
C GLU A 13 -10.74 -5.22 1.68
N GLN A 14 -9.87 -5.49 0.71
CA GLN A 14 -9.51 -6.86 0.36
C GLN A 14 -8.63 -7.49 1.44
N ALA A 15 -8.97 -8.73 1.82
CA ALA A 15 -8.09 -9.56 2.64
C ALA A 15 -6.74 -9.75 1.94
N SER A 16 -5.67 -9.26 2.56
CA SER A 16 -4.33 -9.39 1.98
C SER A 16 -3.71 -10.75 2.31
N PHE A 17 -3.59 -11.61 1.31
CA PHE A 17 -2.80 -12.83 1.41
C PHE A 17 -1.31 -12.60 1.08
N HIS A 18 -0.96 -11.37 0.69
CA HIS A 18 0.40 -10.96 0.32
C HIS A 18 1.23 -10.52 1.52
N MET A 19 2.53 -10.36 1.31
CA MET A 19 3.40 -9.64 2.24
C MET A 19 2.95 -8.17 2.38
N PRO A 20 3.27 -7.48 3.49
CA PRO A 20 3.94 -8.00 4.70
C PRO A 20 3.03 -8.84 5.61
N GLY A 21 3.65 -9.67 6.47
CA GLY A 21 2.95 -10.63 7.34
C GLY A 21 2.04 -10.02 8.43
N HIS A 22 2.16 -8.72 8.71
CA HIS A 22 1.29 -8.04 9.66
C HIS A 22 -0.09 -7.66 9.09
N LYS A 23 -0.31 -7.88 7.78
CA LYS A 23 -1.63 -7.78 7.14
C LYS A 23 -2.35 -6.46 7.45
N LYS A 24 -1.71 -5.33 7.16
CA LYS A 24 -2.23 -3.99 7.45
C LYS A 24 -2.51 -3.70 8.94
N GLY A 25 -1.84 -4.43 9.83
CA GLY A 25 -1.97 -4.28 11.29
C GLY A 25 -2.86 -5.36 11.94
N ALA A 26 -3.48 -6.26 11.17
CA ALA A 26 -4.28 -7.36 11.71
C ALA A 26 -3.45 -8.48 12.36
N GLY A 27 -2.14 -8.55 12.08
CA GLY A 27 -1.25 -9.60 12.58
C GLY A 27 -0.75 -9.43 14.01
N PHE A 28 -0.97 -8.26 14.65
CA PHE A 28 -0.57 -7.99 16.03
C PHE A 28 -1.31 -6.79 16.62
N MET A 29 -1.13 -6.52 17.93
CA MET A 29 -1.71 -5.34 18.57
C MET A 29 -0.89 -4.08 18.28
N ALA A 30 -1.27 -3.34 17.24
CA ALA A 30 -0.66 -2.06 16.89
C ALA A 30 -1.28 -0.91 17.70
N THR A 31 -0.49 0.10 18.02
CA THR A 31 -0.99 1.40 18.49
C THR A 31 -1.81 2.08 17.38
N PRO A 32 -2.64 3.11 17.70
CA PRO A 32 -3.39 3.83 16.68
C PRO A 32 -2.52 4.45 15.58
N LEU A 33 -1.36 5.01 15.95
CA LEU A 33 -0.41 5.57 15.00
C LEU A 33 0.16 4.50 14.06
N GLU A 34 0.60 3.39 14.63
CA GLU A 34 1.13 2.25 13.86
C GLU A 34 0.06 1.67 12.93
N SER A 35 -1.19 1.59 13.37
CA SER A 35 -2.32 1.12 12.54
C SER A 35 -2.49 1.97 11.29
N HIS A 36 -2.36 3.29 11.41
CA HIS A 36 -2.40 4.20 10.27
C HIS A 36 -1.24 3.96 9.30
N VAL A 37 -0.04 3.69 9.80
CA VAL A 37 1.14 3.42 8.96
C VAL A 37 0.99 2.07 8.24
N PHE A 38 0.64 1.00 8.97
CA PHE A 38 0.51 -0.33 8.38
C PHE A 38 -0.59 -0.44 7.34
N THR A 39 -1.59 0.42 7.40
CA THR A 39 -2.64 0.50 6.38
C THR A 39 -2.05 0.78 4.99
N TYR A 40 -0.94 1.53 4.90
CA TYR A 40 -0.27 1.86 3.64
C TYR A 40 0.99 1.03 3.39
N ASP A 41 1.45 0.24 4.37
CA ASP A 41 2.56 -0.69 4.21
C ASP A 41 2.10 -1.95 3.47
N THR A 42 2.21 -1.89 2.15
CA THR A 42 1.87 -2.96 1.21
C THR A 42 3.04 -3.27 0.31
N THR A 43 3.13 -4.52 -0.13
CA THR A 43 4.00 -4.91 -1.24
C THR A 43 3.47 -4.35 -2.57
N GLU A 44 4.22 -4.55 -3.65
CA GLU A 44 3.77 -4.23 -5.00
C GLU A 44 2.60 -5.16 -5.37
N LEU A 45 1.45 -4.57 -5.69
CA LEU A 45 0.22 -5.27 -6.04
C LEU A 45 -0.16 -5.00 -7.50
N CYS A 46 -0.87 -5.93 -8.13
CA CYS A 46 -1.24 -5.82 -9.55
C CYS A 46 -2.13 -4.61 -9.87
N ASP A 47 -2.87 -4.09 -8.89
CA ASP A 47 -3.72 -2.91 -9.02
C ASP A 47 -3.03 -1.63 -8.54
N THR A 48 -1.73 -1.71 -8.27
CA THR A 48 -0.82 -0.61 -7.98
C THR A 48 0.32 -0.58 -9.02
N ASP A 49 1.11 0.49 -9.03
CA ASP A 49 2.31 0.59 -9.86
C ASP A 49 3.52 -0.11 -9.18
N ALA A 50 4.59 -0.36 -9.92
CA ALA A 50 5.80 -1.04 -9.41
C ALA A 50 6.96 -0.05 -9.24
N LEU A 51 7.65 -0.08 -8.11
CA LEU A 51 8.79 0.81 -7.84
C LEU A 51 10.00 0.47 -8.71
N ILE A 52 10.24 -0.82 -8.97
CA ILE A 52 11.41 -1.26 -9.76
C ILE A 52 11.30 -0.94 -11.25
N ALA A 53 10.08 -0.84 -11.77
CA ALA A 53 9.80 -0.60 -13.19
C ALA A 53 8.50 0.20 -13.33
N PRO A 54 8.52 1.50 -12.96
CA PRO A 54 7.31 2.29 -12.84
C PRO A 54 6.72 2.65 -14.20
N GLN A 55 5.40 2.56 -14.31
CA GLN A 55 4.67 2.80 -15.57
C GLN A 55 3.56 3.84 -15.43
N HIS A 56 3.10 4.15 -14.22
CA HIS A 56 1.91 4.95 -13.97
C HIS A 56 2.17 5.99 -12.87
N GLU A 57 1.43 5.95 -11.75
CA GLU A 57 1.50 6.98 -10.71
C GLU A 57 2.87 7.11 -10.04
N ILE A 58 3.69 6.05 -9.99
CA ILE A 58 5.06 6.14 -9.48
C ILE A 58 5.93 6.87 -10.50
N LEU A 59 5.83 6.53 -11.78
CA LEU A 59 6.60 7.19 -12.84
C LEU A 59 6.28 8.69 -12.92
N GLU A 60 5.01 9.04 -12.76
CA GLU A 60 4.58 10.44 -12.74
C GLU A 60 5.03 11.18 -11.47
N ALA A 61 5.25 10.48 -10.37
CA ALA A 61 5.81 11.07 -9.16
C ALA A 61 7.33 11.24 -9.26
N GLU A 62 8.06 10.33 -9.91
CA GLU A 62 9.51 10.46 -10.12
C GLU A 62 9.89 11.66 -11.00
N LYS A 63 9.01 12.06 -11.92
CA LYS A 63 9.22 13.21 -12.81
C LYS A 63 8.97 14.58 -12.15
N ARG A 64 8.48 14.61 -10.90
CA ARG A 64 8.10 15.83 -10.18
C ARG A 64 9.08 16.14 -9.06
#